data_AF-A0A6H2ENC0-F1
#
_entry.id   AF-A0A6H2ENC0-F1
#
_cell.length_a   1.000
_cell.length_b   1.000
_cell.length_c   1.000
_cell.angle_alpha   90.00
_cell.angle_beta   90.00
_cell.angle_gamma   90.00
#
_symmetry.space_group_name_H-M   'P 1'
#
loop_
_entity.id
_entity.type
_entity.pdbx_description
1 polymer ?
#
loop_
_entity_poly.entity_id
_entity_poly.type
_entity_poly.pdbx_seq_one_letter_code
_entity_poly.pdbx_strand_id
1 'polypeptide(L)'
;MRLSVTETGQNVTGIIVAFHGVTDSGASLADLTIYFGDTWQVVLVDSLGHGFSERFSDDDLRDPFTASCEAASAVVKRYAAQAESGRVVMIGHSMGGAIAAWVAVNYPDLVAGVVLEDPAILTACQADHYREAAPELAAGVRGLCADPGQALTDIRVAHPAWSACECAGWVQGKTQVDMRLVESGVVGTTDESLFDKLSVPTLLVAGDRDNILFDVERLASITNPAITVERIAGASHCVRRDQPEKFYDAVDRWMSNQ
;
A
#
# COMPACT_ATOMS: atom_id res chain seq x y z
N MET A 1 13.37 13.07 6.24
CA MET A 1 11.92 13.17 6.45
C MET A 1 11.50 12.24 7.57
N ARG A 2 10.59 12.67 8.43
CA ARG A 2 10.05 11.90 9.55
C ARG A 2 8.67 11.39 9.18
N LEU A 3 8.57 10.08 8.93
CA LEU A 3 7.29 9.40 8.80
C LEU A 3 6.75 8.99 10.18
N SER A 4 5.45 9.18 10.37
CA SER A 4 4.67 8.68 11.49
C SER A 4 4.40 7.19 11.29
N VAL A 5 4.40 6.45 12.39
CA VAL A 5 4.15 5.01 12.42
C VAL A 5 3.26 4.66 13.60
N THR A 6 2.42 3.66 13.43
CA THR A 6 1.74 2.98 14.53
C THR A 6 2.35 1.60 14.70
N GLU A 7 2.90 1.31 15.87
CA GLU A 7 3.53 0.03 16.21
C GLU A 7 2.59 -0.79 17.10
N THR A 8 2.37 -2.04 16.74
CA THR A 8 1.48 -2.96 17.46
C THR A 8 2.00 -4.40 17.35
N GLY A 9 1.36 -5.33 18.06
CA GLY A 9 1.69 -6.75 17.98
C GLY A 9 2.97 -7.15 18.73
N GLN A 10 3.49 -8.34 18.44
CA GLN A 10 4.64 -8.93 19.13
C GLN A 10 5.73 -9.37 18.14
N ASN A 11 6.99 -9.01 18.39
CA ASN A 11 8.10 -9.44 17.54
C ASN A 11 8.56 -10.88 17.87
N VAL A 12 7.69 -11.86 17.64
CA VAL A 12 8.01 -13.29 17.87
C VAL A 12 8.54 -13.92 16.58
N THR A 13 7.85 -13.71 15.46
CA THR A 13 8.24 -14.20 14.13
C THR A 13 9.09 -13.19 13.38
N GLY A 14 8.72 -11.91 13.46
CA GLY A 14 9.43 -10.82 12.80
C GLY A 14 8.61 -9.54 12.79
N ILE A 15 8.99 -8.64 11.88
CA ILE A 15 8.36 -7.32 11.73
C ILE A 15 7.68 -7.22 10.36
N ILE A 16 6.42 -6.79 10.34
CA ILE A 16 5.72 -6.38 9.14
C ILE A 16 5.75 -4.85 9.07
N VAL A 17 6.25 -4.29 7.96
CA VAL A 17 6.17 -2.85 7.67
C VAL A 17 5.16 -2.63 6.55
N ALA A 18 4.05 -1.97 6.85
CA ALA A 18 2.92 -1.86 5.95
C ALA A 18 2.70 -0.44 5.41
N PHE A 19 2.42 -0.34 4.11
CA PHE A 19 2.24 0.92 3.37
C PHE A 19 0.88 0.98 2.67
N HIS A 20 0.16 2.08 2.86
CA HIS A 20 -1.20 2.28 2.34
C HIS A 20 -1.20 2.90 0.93
N GLY A 21 -2.35 2.84 0.25
CA GLY A 21 -2.58 3.51 -1.03
C GLY A 21 -2.71 5.04 -0.92
N VAL A 22 -2.70 5.74 -2.06
CA VAL A 22 -2.85 7.20 -2.08
C VAL A 22 -4.18 7.62 -1.43
N THR A 23 -4.18 8.72 -0.68
CA THR A 23 -5.34 9.24 0.09
C THR A 23 -5.83 8.39 1.27
N ASP A 24 -5.16 7.27 1.57
CA ASP A 24 -5.37 6.51 2.81
C ASP A 24 -4.36 6.95 3.90
N SER A 25 -4.30 6.22 5.00
CA SER A 25 -3.30 6.41 6.06
C SER A 25 -2.93 5.06 6.67
N GLY A 26 -1.98 5.02 7.60
CA GLY A 26 -1.67 3.81 8.36
C GLY A 26 -2.90 3.20 9.04
N ALA A 27 -3.86 4.02 9.46
CA ALA A 27 -5.12 3.57 10.06
C ALA A 27 -5.97 2.71 9.09
N SER A 28 -5.81 2.89 7.78
CA SER A 28 -6.49 2.13 6.73
C SER A 28 -5.97 0.70 6.55
N LEU A 29 -4.99 0.31 7.36
CA LEU A 29 -4.33 -1.01 7.38
C LEU A 29 -4.54 -1.73 8.72
N ALA A 30 -5.45 -1.24 9.57
CA ALA A 30 -5.64 -1.73 10.94
C ALA A 30 -5.92 -3.25 11.01
N ASP A 31 -6.55 -3.83 9.99
CA ASP A 31 -6.84 -5.28 10.01
C ASP A 31 -5.58 -6.13 9.90
N LEU A 32 -4.47 -5.60 9.35
CA LEU A 32 -3.17 -6.29 9.38
C LEU A 32 -2.68 -6.47 10.83
N THR A 33 -2.90 -5.48 11.68
CA THR A 33 -2.57 -5.57 13.11
C THR A 33 -3.41 -6.63 13.81
N ILE A 34 -4.71 -6.67 13.51
CA ILE A 34 -5.63 -7.65 14.10
C ILE A 34 -5.26 -9.07 13.67
N TYR A 35 -4.91 -9.25 12.41
CA TYR A 35 -4.62 -10.58 11.86
C TYR A 35 -3.24 -11.13 12.27
N PHE A 36 -2.19 -10.32 12.15
CA PHE A 36 -0.81 -10.78 12.37
C PHE A 36 -0.24 -10.47 13.77
N GLY A 37 -0.90 -9.62 14.55
CA GLY A 37 -0.33 -9.03 15.76
C GLY A 37 0.02 -10.01 16.89
N ASP A 38 -0.53 -11.23 16.89
CA ASP A 38 -0.21 -12.25 17.90
C ASP A 38 1.26 -12.72 17.81
N THR A 39 1.85 -12.73 16.61
CA THR A 39 3.20 -13.25 16.37
C THR A 39 4.12 -12.30 15.62
N TRP A 40 3.58 -11.29 14.94
CA TRP A 40 4.35 -10.25 14.25
C TRP A 40 4.22 -8.90 14.93
N GLN A 41 5.32 -8.15 14.97
CA GLN A 41 5.24 -6.73 15.22
C GLN A 41 4.77 -6.07 13.93
N VAL A 42 3.63 -5.38 13.98
CA VAL A 42 3.04 -4.73 12.81
C VAL A 42 3.25 -3.22 12.92
N VAL A 43 3.94 -2.67 11.93
CA VAL A 43 4.27 -1.26 11.78
C VAL A 43 3.44 -0.69 10.64
N LEU A 44 2.42 0.09 10.96
CA LEU A 44 1.58 0.77 9.97
C LEU A 44 2.17 2.16 9.71
N VAL A 45 2.60 2.42 8.48
CA VAL A 45 3.30 3.66 8.11
C VAL A 45 2.31 4.65 7.51
N ASP A 46 2.28 5.88 8.02
CA ASP A 46 1.72 7.01 7.29
C ASP A 46 2.76 7.45 6.23
N SER A 47 2.44 7.31 4.94
CA SER A 47 3.35 7.72 3.87
C SER A 47 3.58 9.24 3.87
N LEU A 48 4.63 9.72 3.19
CA LEU A 48 4.89 11.15 3.05
C LEU A 48 3.63 11.88 2.54
N GLY A 49 3.30 13.00 3.16
CA GLY A 49 2.08 13.75 2.87
C GLY A 49 0.78 13.12 3.38
N HIS A 50 0.80 12.04 4.16
CA HIS A 50 -0.40 11.39 4.70
C HIS A 50 -0.39 11.33 6.23
N GLY A 51 -1.57 11.17 6.82
CA GLY A 51 -1.74 10.97 8.26
C GLY A 51 -1.04 12.05 9.09
N PHE A 52 -0.21 11.62 10.04
CA PHE A 52 0.63 12.47 10.87
C PHE A 52 2.08 12.60 10.39
N SER A 53 2.41 12.07 9.20
CA SER A 53 3.71 12.27 8.57
C SER A 53 3.90 13.71 8.09
N GLU A 54 5.15 14.08 7.84
CA GLU A 54 5.48 15.36 7.22
C GLU A 54 4.74 15.55 5.90
N ARG A 55 4.35 16.80 5.62
CA ARG A 55 3.78 17.21 4.32
C ARG A 55 4.91 17.43 3.31
N PHE A 56 4.58 17.39 2.02
CA PHE A 56 5.57 17.59 0.96
C PHE A 56 6.16 19.01 1.01
N SER A 57 7.47 19.14 0.84
CA SER A 57 8.06 20.43 0.46
C SER A 57 7.80 20.71 -1.03
N ASP A 58 8.04 21.96 -1.47
CA ASP A 58 7.92 22.30 -2.89
C ASP A 58 8.92 21.52 -3.76
N ASP A 59 10.07 21.17 -3.19
CA ASP A 59 11.06 20.33 -3.86
C ASP A 59 10.61 18.88 -3.99
N ASP A 60 9.97 18.33 -2.96
CA ASP A 60 9.44 16.97 -2.98
C ASP A 60 8.31 16.86 -4.02
N LEU A 61 7.49 17.90 -4.19
CA LEU A 61 6.41 17.92 -5.19
C LEU A 61 6.88 17.87 -6.64
N ARG A 62 8.18 18.09 -6.91
CA ARG A 62 8.74 17.92 -8.27
C ARG A 62 8.81 16.44 -8.67
N ASP A 63 9.00 15.54 -7.69
CA ASP A 63 8.93 14.09 -7.86
C ASP A 63 8.42 13.45 -6.55
N PRO A 64 7.09 13.53 -6.30
CA PRO A 64 6.54 13.14 -5.01
C PRO A 64 6.60 11.63 -4.77
N PHE A 65 6.65 10.82 -5.84
CA PHE A 65 6.79 9.38 -5.69
C PHE A 65 8.19 9.01 -5.20
N THR A 66 9.25 9.54 -5.83
CA THR A 66 10.63 9.29 -5.39
C THR A 66 10.86 9.79 -3.96
N ALA A 67 10.37 10.98 -3.61
CA ALA A 67 10.44 11.49 -2.23
C ALA A 67 9.76 10.55 -1.22
N SER A 68 8.60 9.99 -1.59
CA SER A 68 7.89 9.00 -0.76
C SER A 68 8.68 7.71 -0.58
N CYS A 69 9.30 7.20 -1.65
CA CYS A 69 10.16 6.03 -1.63
C CYS A 69 11.39 6.21 -0.73
N GLU A 70 12.06 7.36 -0.82
CA GLU A 70 13.21 7.67 0.04
C GLU A 70 12.83 7.73 1.51
N ALA A 71 11.72 8.40 1.84
CA ALA A 71 11.20 8.48 3.20
C ALA A 71 10.80 7.11 3.75
N ALA A 72 10.13 6.28 2.95
CA ALA A 72 9.76 4.91 3.32
C ALA A 72 10.99 4.04 3.56
N SER A 73 12.05 4.18 2.74
CA SER A 73 13.29 3.42 2.91
C SER A 73 13.95 3.68 4.27
N ALA A 74 13.85 4.90 4.80
CA ALA A 74 14.38 5.24 6.11
C ALA A 74 13.65 4.50 7.24
N VAL A 75 12.33 4.31 7.10
CA VAL A 75 11.53 3.53 8.04
C VAL A 75 11.93 2.06 7.99
N VAL A 76 12.04 1.48 6.79
CA VAL A 76 12.43 0.07 6.61
C VAL A 76 13.84 -0.18 7.16
N LYS A 77 14.81 0.68 6.87
CA LYS A 77 16.16 0.62 7.46
C LYS A 77 16.14 0.62 8.98
N ARG A 78 15.30 1.46 9.59
CA ARG A 78 15.15 1.53 11.05
C ARG A 78 14.66 0.21 11.64
N TYR A 79 13.64 -0.40 11.06
CA TYR A 79 13.09 -1.66 11.60
C TYR A 79 13.92 -2.88 11.24
N ALA A 80 14.56 -2.91 10.08
CA ALA A 80 15.54 -3.95 9.76
C ALA A 80 16.70 -3.98 10.77
N ALA A 81 17.16 -2.82 11.24
CA ALA A 81 18.18 -2.73 12.29
C ALA A 81 17.69 -3.18 13.69
N GLN A 82 16.38 -3.26 13.92
CA GLN A 82 15.76 -3.66 15.19
C GLN A 82 15.21 -5.09 15.17
N ALA A 83 15.12 -5.71 13.99
CA ALA A 83 14.57 -7.05 13.83
C ALA A 83 15.54 -8.09 14.40
N GLU A 84 15.34 -8.50 15.66
CA GLU A 84 16.14 -9.54 16.31
C GLU A 84 16.08 -10.88 15.56
N SER A 85 14.92 -11.20 14.95
CA SER A 85 14.74 -12.39 14.12
C SER A 85 15.38 -12.27 12.73
N GLY A 86 15.81 -11.07 12.33
CA GLY A 86 16.28 -10.75 10.98
C GLY A 86 15.18 -10.76 9.91
N ARG A 87 13.91 -11.06 10.27
CA ARG A 87 12.79 -11.15 9.32
C ARG A 87 11.98 -9.86 9.29
N VAL A 88 12.13 -9.09 8.22
CA VAL A 88 11.25 -7.96 7.88
C VAL A 88 10.47 -8.29 6.61
N VAL A 89 9.15 -8.25 6.66
CA VAL A 89 8.27 -8.38 5.49
C VAL A 89 7.58 -7.05 5.23
N MET A 90 7.52 -6.62 3.97
CA MET A 90 6.72 -5.45 3.60
C MET A 90 5.37 -5.87 3.04
N ILE A 91 4.32 -5.13 3.36
CA ILE A 91 3.00 -5.28 2.74
C ILE A 91 2.56 -3.90 2.22
N GLY A 92 2.34 -3.78 0.92
CA GLY A 92 2.00 -2.49 0.30
C GLY A 92 0.77 -2.59 -0.59
N HIS A 93 -0.17 -1.66 -0.42
CA HIS A 93 -1.34 -1.51 -1.29
C HIS A 93 -1.19 -0.33 -2.24
N SER A 94 -1.49 -0.51 -3.53
CA SER A 94 -1.54 0.58 -4.52
C SER A 94 -0.25 1.42 -4.51
N MET A 95 -0.30 2.73 -4.22
CA MET A 95 0.88 3.58 -4.03
C MET A 95 1.90 2.96 -3.05
N GLY A 96 1.43 2.45 -1.92
CA GLY A 96 2.26 1.75 -0.93
C GLY A 96 2.88 0.47 -1.46
N GLY A 97 2.20 -0.23 -2.38
CA GLY A 97 2.74 -1.38 -3.10
C GLY A 97 3.90 -0.98 -4.02
N ALA A 98 3.73 0.10 -4.79
CA ALA A 98 4.80 0.63 -5.64
C ALA A 98 6.02 1.10 -4.81
N ILE A 99 5.77 1.74 -3.66
CA ILE A 99 6.82 2.13 -2.70
C ILE A 99 7.54 0.88 -2.17
N ALA A 100 6.81 -0.14 -1.72
CA ALA A 100 7.39 -1.37 -1.20
C ALA A 100 8.23 -2.10 -2.25
N ALA A 101 7.76 -2.19 -3.50
CA ALA A 101 8.52 -2.75 -4.61
C ALA A 101 9.82 -1.97 -4.87
N TRP A 102 9.75 -0.64 -4.88
CA TRP A 102 10.94 0.20 -5.06
C TRP A 102 11.96 -0.01 -3.93
N VAL A 103 11.50 -0.08 -2.67
CA VAL A 103 12.39 -0.33 -1.52
C VAL A 103 13.03 -1.72 -1.62
N ALA A 104 12.26 -2.75 -1.98
CA ALA A 104 12.77 -4.11 -2.13
C ALA A 104 13.82 -4.24 -3.25
N VAL A 105 13.66 -3.49 -4.35
CA VAL A 105 14.64 -3.45 -5.44
C VAL A 105 15.93 -2.74 -5.02
N ASN A 106 15.82 -1.61 -4.30
CA ASN A 106 16.99 -0.79 -3.96
C ASN A 106 17.72 -1.24 -2.69
N TYR A 107 17.03 -1.97 -1.81
CA TYR A 107 17.55 -2.45 -0.53
C TYR A 107 17.13 -3.90 -0.25
N PRO A 108 17.44 -4.86 -1.14
CA PRO A 108 16.97 -6.24 -1.03
C PRO A 108 17.46 -6.92 0.25
N ASP A 109 18.62 -6.54 0.77
CA ASP A 109 19.21 -7.12 1.99
C ASP A 109 18.45 -6.73 3.28
N LEU A 110 17.52 -5.78 3.23
CA LEU A 110 16.76 -5.32 4.40
C LEU A 110 15.47 -6.10 4.63
N VAL A 111 15.01 -6.89 3.67
CA VAL A 111 13.68 -7.50 3.71
C VAL A 111 13.74 -8.97 3.30
N ALA A 112 13.00 -9.80 4.04
CA ALA A 112 12.83 -11.22 3.77
C ALA A 112 11.84 -11.48 2.62
N GLY A 113 10.96 -10.52 2.33
CA GLY A 113 10.05 -10.56 1.19
C GLY A 113 9.04 -9.42 1.20
N VAL A 114 8.22 -9.35 0.15
CA VAL A 114 7.23 -8.28 -0.04
C VAL A 114 5.91 -8.80 -0.59
N VAL A 115 4.79 -8.33 -0.03
CA VAL A 115 3.44 -8.52 -0.55
C VAL A 115 3.01 -7.22 -1.22
N LEU A 116 2.65 -7.32 -2.49
CA LEU A 116 2.18 -6.23 -3.33
C LEU A 116 0.69 -6.43 -3.63
N GLU A 117 -0.17 -5.65 -2.99
CA GLU A 117 -1.61 -5.64 -3.21
C GLU A 117 -1.95 -4.58 -4.27
N ASP A 118 -2.27 -5.05 -5.48
CA ASP A 118 -2.62 -4.24 -6.67
C ASP A 118 -1.76 -2.96 -6.80
N PRO A 119 -0.42 -3.08 -6.90
CA PRO A 119 0.52 -1.97 -6.71
C PRO A 119 0.39 -0.93 -7.83
N ALA A 120 0.56 0.36 -7.51
CA ALA A 120 0.55 1.46 -8.47
C ALA A 120 1.85 1.57 -9.29
N ILE A 121 2.32 0.43 -9.81
CA ILE A 121 3.26 0.34 -10.92
C ILE A 121 2.36 0.33 -12.16
N LEU A 122 2.28 1.46 -12.86
CA LEU A 122 1.26 1.79 -13.84
C LEU A 122 1.79 1.68 -15.26
N THR A 123 0.92 1.36 -16.21
CA THR A 123 1.16 1.68 -17.62
C THR A 123 1.13 3.20 -17.84
N ALA A 124 1.71 3.67 -18.93
CA ALA A 124 1.67 5.10 -19.29
C ALA A 124 0.22 5.63 -19.37
N CYS A 125 -0.69 4.85 -19.97
CA CYS A 125 -2.11 5.20 -20.11
C CYS A 125 -2.81 5.34 -18.75
N GLN A 126 -2.55 4.41 -17.81
CA GLN A 126 -3.10 4.52 -16.46
C GLN A 126 -2.57 5.76 -15.73
N ALA A 127 -1.27 6.05 -15.85
CA ALA A 127 -0.68 7.24 -15.24
C ALA A 127 -1.25 8.54 -15.82
N ASP A 128 -1.44 8.61 -17.15
CA ASP A 128 -2.09 9.76 -17.80
C ASP A 128 -3.54 9.91 -17.32
N HIS A 129 -4.29 8.82 -17.21
CA HIS A 129 -5.66 8.84 -16.69
C HIS A 129 -5.73 9.43 -15.27
N TYR A 130 -4.84 9.04 -14.36
CA TYR A 130 -4.79 9.61 -13.01
C TYR A 130 -4.45 11.10 -13.01
N ARG A 131 -3.55 11.56 -13.89
CA ARG A 131 -3.22 13.00 -14.03
C ARG A 131 -4.40 13.80 -14.58
N GLU A 132 -5.08 13.27 -15.58
CA GLU A 132 -6.27 13.91 -16.17
C GLU A 132 -7.44 13.98 -15.19
N ALA A 133 -7.65 12.91 -14.40
CA ALA A 133 -8.70 12.83 -13.39
C ALA A 133 -8.37 13.58 -12.09
N ALA A 134 -7.13 14.07 -11.89
CA ALA A 134 -6.69 14.67 -10.65
C ALA A 134 -7.60 15.80 -10.11
N PRO A 135 -8.12 16.73 -10.93
CA PRO A 135 -9.05 17.76 -10.45
C PRO A 135 -10.35 17.17 -9.89
N GLU A 136 -10.90 16.14 -10.54
CA GLU A 136 -12.13 15.46 -10.10
C GLU A 136 -11.90 14.66 -8.83
N LEU A 137 -10.79 13.89 -8.78
CA LEU A 137 -10.38 13.15 -7.59
C LEU A 137 -10.17 14.10 -6.40
N ALA A 138 -9.49 15.23 -6.59
CA ALA A 138 -9.29 16.22 -5.55
C ALA A 138 -10.60 16.86 -5.09
N ALA A 139 -11.55 17.11 -5.99
CA ALA A 139 -12.89 17.57 -5.62
C ALA A 139 -13.66 16.51 -4.82
N GLY A 140 -13.57 15.23 -5.21
CA GLY A 140 -14.16 14.11 -4.49
C GLY A 140 -13.61 13.98 -3.07
N VAL A 141 -12.28 14.03 -2.89
CA VAL A 141 -11.65 14.01 -1.57
C VAL A 141 -12.12 15.19 -0.72
N ARG A 142 -12.18 16.41 -1.27
CA ARG A 142 -12.72 17.57 -0.54
C ARG A 142 -14.19 17.39 -0.12
N GLY A 143 -15.00 16.76 -0.98
CA GLY A 143 -16.39 16.43 -0.66
C GLY A 143 -16.50 15.49 0.54
N LEU A 144 -15.69 14.42 0.55
CA LEU A 144 -15.62 13.49 1.68
C LEU A 144 -15.14 14.18 2.97
N CYS A 145 -14.20 15.10 2.86
CA CYS A 145 -13.70 15.89 4.00
C CYS A 145 -14.74 16.87 4.57
N ALA A 146 -15.70 17.32 3.75
CA ALA A 146 -16.72 18.26 4.19
C ALA A 146 -17.75 17.60 5.14
N ASP A 147 -18.01 16.29 4.96
CA ASP A 147 -18.88 15.50 5.84
C ASP A 147 -18.32 14.07 6.04
N PRO A 148 -17.30 13.90 6.90
CA PRO A 148 -16.70 12.59 7.14
C PRO A 148 -17.68 11.61 7.82
N GLY A 149 -18.71 12.11 8.52
CA GLY A 149 -19.73 11.27 9.14
C GLY A 149 -20.64 10.61 8.10
N GLN A 150 -21.08 11.38 7.11
CA GLN A 150 -21.82 10.85 5.96
C GLN A 150 -20.93 9.92 5.12
N ALA A 151 -19.68 10.33 4.84
CA ALA A 151 -18.72 9.48 4.12
C ALA A 151 -18.53 8.10 4.78
N LEU A 152 -18.45 8.04 6.12
CA LEU A 152 -18.36 6.78 6.86
C LEU A 152 -19.64 5.94 6.73
N THR A 153 -20.80 6.58 6.70
CA THR A 153 -22.08 5.89 6.51
C THR A 153 -22.15 5.29 5.11
N ASP A 154 -21.80 6.08 4.09
CA ASP A 154 -21.89 5.68 2.68
C ASP A 154 -20.91 4.55 2.36
N ILE A 155 -19.65 4.65 2.81
CA ILE A 155 -18.64 3.62 2.52
C ILE A 155 -19.02 2.27 3.14
N ARG A 156 -19.62 2.26 4.33
CA ARG A 156 -20.08 1.01 4.98
C ARG A 156 -21.25 0.35 4.25
N VAL A 157 -22.11 1.15 3.60
CA VAL A 157 -23.21 0.65 2.77
C VAL A 157 -22.67 0.12 1.43
N ALA A 158 -21.75 0.87 0.81
CA ALA A 158 -21.17 0.51 -0.48
C ALA A 158 -20.25 -0.72 -0.39
N HIS A 159 -19.54 -0.88 0.74
CA HIS A 159 -18.55 -1.95 0.95
C HIS A 159 -18.83 -2.75 2.23
N PRO A 160 -19.88 -3.59 2.25
CA PRO A 160 -20.28 -4.32 3.46
C PRO A 160 -19.26 -5.37 3.93
N ALA A 161 -18.31 -5.76 3.08
CA ALA A 161 -17.22 -6.68 3.43
C ALA A 161 -16.07 -5.99 4.19
N TRP A 162 -15.93 -4.66 4.06
CA TRP A 162 -14.86 -3.93 4.72
C TRP A 162 -15.14 -3.86 6.23
N SER A 163 -14.11 -4.06 7.05
CA SER A 163 -14.27 -3.92 8.49
C SER A 163 -14.62 -2.49 8.88
N ALA A 164 -15.23 -2.33 10.05
CA ALA A 164 -15.51 -1.00 10.59
C ALA A 164 -14.22 -0.19 10.82
N CYS A 165 -13.14 -0.88 11.21
CA CYS A 165 -11.82 -0.32 11.45
C CYS A 165 -11.28 0.33 10.17
N GLU A 166 -11.34 -0.39 9.05
CA GLU A 166 -10.78 0.10 7.79
C GLU A 166 -11.68 1.09 7.06
N CYS A 167 -13.01 1.00 7.23
CA CYS A 167 -13.90 2.07 6.79
C CYS A 167 -13.56 3.38 7.51
N ALA A 168 -13.37 3.34 8.83
CA ALA A 168 -12.99 4.52 9.61
C ALA A 168 -11.59 5.02 9.23
N GLY A 169 -10.62 4.12 9.08
CA GLY A 169 -9.26 4.44 8.63
C GLY A 169 -9.24 5.08 7.24
N TRP A 170 -10.03 4.57 6.30
CA TRP A 170 -10.18 5.13 4.96
C TRP A 170 -10.71 6.58 5.01
N VAL A 171 -11.77 6.85 5.78
CA VAL A 171 -12.30 8.21 5.96
C VAL A 171 -11.26 9.12 6.62
N GLN A 172 -10.58 8.63 7.66
CA GLN A 172 -9.50 9.38 8.30
C GLN A 172 -8.41 9.77 7.29
N GLY A 173 -7.98 8.82 6.46
CA GLY A 173 -6.97 9.06 5.41
C GLY A 173 -7.37 10.20 4.46
N LYS A 174 -8.63 10.25 4.01
CA LYS A 174 -9.14 11.33 3.15
C LYS A 174 -8.98 12.70 3.81
N THR A 175 -9.25 12.79 5.11
CA THR A 175 -9.12 14.04 5.87
C THR A 175 -7.67 14.43 6.19
N GLN A 176 -6.71 13.54 5.96
CA GLN A 176 -5.31 13.69 6.40
C GLN A 176 -4.30 13.56 5.25
N VAL A 177 -4.73 13.65 3.99
CA VAL A 177 -3.82 13.67 2.84
C VAL A 177 -3.46 15.10 2.43
N ASP A 178 -2.21 15.31 2.00
CA ASP A 178 -1.78 16.55 1.37
C ASP A 178 -2.47 16.68 0.01
N MET A 179 -3.40 17.64 -0.08
CA MET A 179 -4.18 17.84 -1.30
C MET A 179 -3.31 18.17 -2.52
N ARG A 180 -2.10 18.72 -2.33
CA ARG A 180 -1.19 19.00 -3.45
C ARG A 180 -0.71 17.71 -4.13
N LEU A 181 -0.57 16.61 -3.39
CA LEU A 181 -0.29 15.30 -3.97
C LEU A 181 -1.49 14.85 -4.82
N VAL A 182 -2.70 14.94 -4.27
CA VAL A 182 -3.92 14.53 -4.99
C VAL A 182 -4.09 15.33 -6.28
N GLU A 183 -3.86 16.64 -6.22
CA GLU A 183 -3.92 17.55 -7.37
C GLU A 183 -2.83 17.31 -8.41
N SER A 184 -1.71 16.70 -8.03
CA SER A 184 -0.65 16.33 -8.98
C SER A 184 -1.03 15.12 -9.85
N GLY A 185 -1.99 14.29 -9.40
CA GLY A 185 -2.34 13.02 -10.04
C GLY A 185 -1.25 11.95 -9.98
N VAL A 186 -0.17 12.18 -9.22
CA VAL A 186 0.88 11.17 -9.01
C VAL A 186 0.43 10.21 -7.91
N VAL A 187 0.19 8.96 -8.29
CA VAL A 187 -0.27 7.90 -7.38
C VAL A 187 0.70 6.71 -7.30
N GLY A 188 1.82 6.76 -8.02
CA GLY A 188 2.75 5.65 -8.19
C GLY A 188 3.83 5.95 -9.22
N THR A 189 4.29 4.91 -9.92
CA THR A 189 5.36 4.98 -10.93
C THR A 189 4.97 4.30 -12.23
N THR A 190 5.57 4.69 -13.35
CA THR A 190 5.49 3.96 -14.62
C THR A 190 6.71 3.08 -14.89
N ASP A 191 7.63 2.94 -13.92
CA ASP A 191 8.80 2.07 -14.07
C ASP A 191 8.40 0.59 -13.86
N GLU A 192 7.89 -0.04 -14.91
CA GLU A 192 7.52 -1.47 -14.89
C GLU A 192 8.76 -2.39 -14.75
N SER A 193 9.97 -1.87 -14.99
CA SER A 193 11.20 -2.66 -14.80
C SER A 193 11.47 -3.03 -13.34
N LEU A 194 10.73 -2.44 -12.38
CA LEU A 194 10.74 -2.89 -10.99
C LEU A 194 10.40 -4.38 -10.88
N PHE A 195 9.47 -4.89 -11.69
CA PHE A 195 9.12 -6.32 -11.66
C PHE A 195 10.29 -7.21 -12.09
N ASP A 196 11.09 -6.77 -13.06
CA ASP A 196 12.27 -7.53 -13.51
C ASP A 196 13.43 -7.47 -12.50
N LYS A 197 13.50 -6.37 -11.73
CA LYS A 197 14.60 -6.12 -10.76
C LYS A 197 14.36 -6.72 -9.39
N LEU A 198 13.12 -7.10 -9.04
CA LEU A 198 12.80 -7.70 -7.74
C LEU A 198 13.55 -9.03 -7.56
N SER A 199 14.40 -9.10 -6.55
CA SER A 199 15.22 -10.29 -6.24
C SER A 199 14.82 -11.01 -4.96
N VAL A 200 14.01 -10.36 -4.13
CA VAL A 200 13.45 -10.95 -2.90
C VAL A 200 12.14 -11.69 -3.21
N PRO A 201 11.79 -12.73 -2.44
CA PRO A 201 10.49 -13.36 -2.56
C PRO A 201 9.37 -12.31 -2.55
N THR A 202 8.46 -12.42 -3.51
CA THR A 202 7.39 -11.44 -3.70
C THR A 202 6.07 -12.16 -3.95
N LEU A 203 5.00 -11.69 -3.30
CA LEU A 203 3.63 -12.05 -3.63
C LEU A 203 2.95 -10.86 -4.29
N LEU A 204 2.54 -10.99 -5.55
CA LEU A 204 1.70 -10.00 -6.24
C LEU A 204 0.24 -10.48 -6.20
N VAL A 205 -0.61 -9.71 -5.53
CA VAL A 205 -2.04 -10.00 -5.40
C VAL A 205 -2.84 -8.96 -6.17
N ALA A 206 -3.76 -9.40 -7.03
CA ALA A 206 -4.68 -8.52 -7.75
C ALA A 206 -6.11 -9.08 -7.78
N GLY A 207 -7.08 -8.20 -7.95
CA GLY A 207 -8.49 -8.57 -8.07
C GLY A 207 -8.90 -9.01 -9.48
N ASP A 208 -10.21 -9.17 -9.68
CA ASP A 208 -10.81 -9.47 -10.99
C ASP A 208 -12.07 -8.66 -11.31
N ARG A 209 -12.45 -7.71 -10.44
CA ARG A 209 -13.56 -6.78 -10.65
C ARG A 209 -13.08 -5.47 -11.30
N ASP A 210 -13.99 -4.51 -11.40
CA ASP A 210 -13.69 -3.18 -11.93
C ASP A 210 -12.63 -2.44 -11.08
N ASN A 211 -11.98 -1.45 -11.70
CA ASN A 211 -10.95 -0.57 -11.11
C ASN A 211 -9.63 -1.25 -10.70
N ILE A 212 -9.36 -2.48 -11.12
CA ILE A 212 -8.06 -3.14 -10.92
C ILE A 212 -6.95 -2.50 -11.76
N LEU A 213 -5.71 -2.55 -11.26
CA LEU A 213 -4.53 -2.07 -12.00
C LEU A 213 -3.88 -3.15 -12.87
N PHE A 214 -4.18 -4.43 -12.62
CA PHE A 214 -3.65 -5.57 -13.36
C PHE A 214 -4.78 -6.44 -13.88
N ASP A 215 -4.97 -6.43 -15.20
CA ASP A 215 -5.79 -7.41 -15.89
C ASP A 215 -5.06 -8.76 -16.04
N VAL A 216 -5.75 -9.75 -16.62
CA VAL A 216 -5.22 -11.11 -16.76
C VAL A 216 -3.95 -11.12 -17.59
N GLU A 217 -3.95 -10.35 -18.68
CA GLU A 217 -2.84 -10.25 -19.62
C GLU A 217 -1.61 -9.65 -18.95
N ARG A 218 -1.79 -8.59 -18.14
CA ARG A 218 -0.71 -7.93 -17.42
C ARG A 218 -0.15 -8.82 -16.32
N LEU A 219 -1.00 -9.52 -15.56
CA LEU A 219 -0.53 -10.53 -14.59
C LEU A 219 0.25 -11.65 -15.27
N ALA A 220 -0.23 -12.15 -16.42
CA ALA A 220 0.44 -13.21 -17.18
C ALA A 220 1.78 -12.76 -17.78
N SER A 221 2.01 -11.46 -17.97
CA SER A 221 3.31 -10.93 -18.43
C SER A 221 4.39 -10.89 -17.35
N ILE A 222 4.04 -11.08 -16.07
CA ILE A 222 5.02 -11.14 -14.99
C ILE A 222 5.74 -12.49 -15.03
N THR A 223 7.01 -12.47 -15.43
CA THR A 223 7.82 -13.68 -15.66
C THR A 223 8.94 -13.87 -14.65
N ASN A 224 9.16 -12.90 -13.75
CA ASN A 224 10.22 -12.98 -12.74
C ASN A 224 9.94 -14.13 -11.76
N PRO A 225 10.86 -15.12 -11.62
CA PRO A 225 10.65 -16.28 -10.76
C PRO A 225 10.60 -15.96 -9.26
N ALA A 226 11.05 -14.77 -8.83
CA ALA A 226 10.90 -14.32 -7.45
C ALA A 226 9.45 -13.90 -7.11
N ILE A 227 8.60 -13.71 -8.12
CA ILE A 227 7.23 -13.22 -7.97
C ILE A 227 6.25 -14.38 -8.10
N THR A 228 5.53 -14.66 -7.01
CA THR A 228 4.31 -15.47 -7.04
C THR A 228 3.13 -14.55 -7.33
N VAL A 229 2.34 -14.87 -8.35
CA VAL A 229 1.16 -14.09 -8.73
C VAL A 229 -0.11 -14.80 -8.26
N GLU A 230 -0.99 -14.08 -7.54
CA GLU A 230 -2.28 -14.58 -7.09
C GLU A 230 -3.40 -13.64 -7.49
N ARG A 231 -4.36 -14.15 -8.28
CA ARG A 231 -5.56 -13.41 -8.67
C ARG A 231 -6.72 -13.83 -7.77
N ILE A 232 -7.28 -12.89 -7.02
CA ILE A 232 -8.33 -13.15 -6.04
C ILE A 232 -9.70 -12.80 -6.63
N ALA A 233 -10.52 -13.83 -6.80
CA ALA A 233 -11.84 -13.68 -7.38
C ALA A 233 -12.83 -12.93 -6.47
N GLY A 234 -13.58 -12.01 -7.06
CA GLY A 234 -14.56 -11.16 -6.39
C GLY A 234 -13.97 -9.94 -5.71
N ALA A 235 -12.74 -9.55 -6.04
CA ALA A 235 -12.05 -8.41 -5.44
C ALA A 235 -11.81 -7.29 -6.47
N SER A 236 -11.96 -6.03 -6.03
CA SER A 236 -11.58 -4.83 -6.80
C SER A 236 -10.13 -4.44 -6.51
N HIS A 237 -9.77 -3.17 -6.73
CA HIS A 237 -8.50 -2.57 -6.32
C HIS A 237 -8.17 -2.75 -4.82
N CYS A 238 -9.19 -2.84 -3.95
CA CYS A 238 -9.01 -3.02 -2.50
C CYS A 238 -9.14 -4.49 -2.12
N VAL A 239 -8.25 -5.33 -2.67
CA VAL A 239 -8.37 -6.80 -2.63
C VAL A 239 -8.57 -7.33 -1.22
N ARG A 240 -7.72 -6.89 -0.27
CA ARG A 240 -7.75 -7.32 1.13
C ARG A 240 -9.05 -6.94 1.82
N ARG A 241 -9.62 -5.79 1.48
CA ARG A 241 -10.88 -5.34 2.09
C ARG A 241 -12.10 -6.04 1.50
N ASP A 242 -12.04 -6.35 0.22
CA ASP A 242 -13.13 -7.01 -0.50
C ASP A 242 -13.20 -8.51 -0.23
N GLN A 243 -12.04 -9.16 -0.07
CA GLN A 243 -11.90 -10.61 0.10
C GLN A 243 -10.86 -10.92 1.19
N PRO A 244 -11.08 -10.52 2.46
CA PRO A 244 -10.08 -10.60 3.52
C PRO A 244 -9.59 -12.03 3.75
N GLU A 245 -10.49 -13.00 3.89
CA GLU A 245 -10.12 -14.41 4.12
C GLU A 245 -9.18 -14.94 3.02
N LYS A 246 -9.52 -14.69 1.74
CA LYS A 246 -8.69 -15.13 0.61
C LYS A 246 -7.35 -14.41 0.55
N PHE A 247 -7.33 -13.11 0.86
CA PHE A 247 -6.10 -12.34 0.89
C PHE A 247 -5.15 -12.86 1.98
N TYR A 248 -5.64 -13.05 3.20
CA TYR A 248 -4.82 -13.53 4.30
C TYR A 248 -4.36 -14.98 4.09
N ASP A 249 -5.22 -15.85 3.56
CA ASP A 249 -4.83 -17.23 3.18
C ASP A 249 -3.71 -17.25 2.13
N ALA A 250 -3.76 -16.33 1.16
CA ALA A 250 -2.70 -16.16 0.16
C ALA A 250 -1.37 -15.74 0.81
N VAL A 251 -1.42 -14.74 1.68
CA VAL A 251 -0.25 -14.21 2.39
C VAL A 251 0.35 -15.26 3.31
N ASP A 252 -0.44 -15.97 4.11
CA ASP A 252 0.05 -17.00 5.03
C ASP A 252 0.69 -18.17 4.29
N ARG A 253 0.05 -18.64 3.21
CA ARG A 253 0.59 -19.70 2.35
C ARG A 253 1.92 -19.27 1.74
N TRP A 254 2.01 -18.03 1.28
CA TRP A 254 3.23 -17.50 0.71
C TRP A 254 4.33 -17.34 1.77
N MET A 255 4.04 -16.75 2.94
CA MET A 255 4.99 -16.56 4.05
C MET A 255 5.49 -17.90 4.60
N SER A 256 4.66 -18.94 4.64
CA SER A 256 5.04 -20.28 5.11
C SER A 256 6.06 -20.98 4.20
N ASN A 257 6.19 -20.52 2.95
CA ASN A 257 7.14 -21.05 1.97
C ASN A 257 8.46 -20.25 1.93
N GLN A 258 8.67 -19.28 2.85
CA GLN A 258 9.87 -18.44 2.96
C GLN A 258 10.72 -18.76 4.20
#